data_AF-A0A6P2GBR1-F1
#
_entry.id   AF-A0A6P2GBR1-F1
#
_cell.length_a   1.000
_cell.length_b   1.000
_cell.length_c   1.000
_cell.angle_alpha   90.00
_cell.angle_beta   90.00
_cell.angle_gamma   90.00
#
_symmetry.space_group_name_H-M   'P 1'
#
loop_
_entity.id
_entity.type
_entity.pdbx_description
1 polymer ?
#
loop_
_entity_poly.entity_id
_entity_poly.type
_entity_poly.pdbx_seq_one_letter_code
_entity_poly.pdbx_strand_id
1 'polypeptide(L)'
;MFDMDGMLLLPDRRPVSLLEVAGSQGLVVVGVGRGGERGFQMVHRFHDAGERLAAAGIHLAFVYPRESARHVMDPISVASARFRHHPRLLLDVDGCCFAQGVSPRLLKAVYLGEEMKRLAGLDIDVRNAAWEMEFQAFLMACQLAPSH
;
A
#
# COMPACT_ATOMS: atom_id res chain seq x y z
N MET A 1 -5.37 11.78 -9.77
CA MET A 1 -5.48 10.72 -10.78
C MET A 1 -4.59 9.57 -10.31
N PHE A 2 -5.10 8.35 -10.34
CA PHE A 2 -4.40 7.13 -9.90
C PHE A 2 -4.15 6.31 -11.16
N ASP A 3 -2.90 6.01 -11.47
CA ASP A 3 -2.54 5.23 -12.66
C ASP A 3 -2.33 3.77 -12.24
N MET A 4 -3.10 2.88 -12.85
CA MET A 4 -3.06 1.45 -12.58
C MET A 4 -2.04 0.70 -13.43
N ASP A 5 -1.64 1.27 -14.56
CA ASP A 5 -0.77 0.64 -15.55
C ASP A 5 0.70 0.99 -15.32
N GLY A 6 0.98 1.85 -14.33
CA GLY A 6 2.33 2.19 -13.91
C GLY A 6 3.11 0.97 -13.44
N MET A 7 4.35 0.84 -13.90
CA MET A 7 5.25 -0.23 -13.52
C MET A 7 5.77 0.01 -12.09
N LEU A 8 5.54 -0.97 -11.21
CA LEU A 8 6.02 -0.93 -9.83
C LEU A 8 7.15 -1.95 -9.65
N LEU A 9 8.00 -1.74 -8.66
CA LEU A 9 9.02 -2.71 -8.26
C LEU A 9 8.75 -3.27 -6.87
N LEU A 10 8.88 -4.58 -6.76
CA LEU A 10 9.04 -5.26 -5.48
C LEU A 10 10.40 -4.92 -4.84
N PRO A 11 10.60 -5.17 -3.53
CA PRO A 11 11.87 -4.92 -2.85
C PRO A 11 13.06 -5.70 -3.42
N ASP A 12 12.81 -6.81 -4.11
CA ASP A 12 13.82 -7.60 -4.82
C ASP A 12 14.09 -7.10 -6.26
N ARG A 13 13.56 -5.92 -6.61
CA ARG A 13 13.65 -5.26 -7.93
C ARG A 13 12.92 -5.97 -9.06
N ARG A 14 12.07 -6.94 -8.76
CA ARG A 14 11.21 -7.52 -9.80
C ARG A 14 10.08 -6.54 -10.15
N PRO A 15 9.79 -6.37 -11.45
CA PRO A 15 8.68 -5.54 -11.87
C PRO A 15 7.34 -6.24 -11.61
N VAL A 16 6.32 -5.45 -11.31
CA VAL A 16 4.97 -5.91 -11.06
C VAL A 16 3.96 -4.80 -11.37
N SER A 17 2.78 -5.17 -11.83
CA SER A 17 1.63 -4.27 -11.97
C SER A 17 0.73 -4.34 -10.73
N LEU A 18 -0.14 -3.35 -10.53
CA LEU A 18 -1.12 -3.40 -9.44
C LEU A 18 -2.12 -4.55 -9.61
N LEU A 19 -2.44 -4.92 -10.86
CA LEU A 19 -3.34 -6.03 -11.16
C LEU A 19 -2.77 -7.37 -10.69
N GLU A 20 -1.47 -7.61 -10.88
CA GLU A 20 -0.78 -8.81 -10.40
C GLU A 20 -0.66 -8.85 -8.86
N VAL A 21 -0.71 -7.69 -8.20
CA VAL A 21 -0.68 -7.59 -6.74
C VAL A 21 -2.06 -7.74 -6.12
N ALA A 22 -3.14 -7.46 -6.86
CA ALA A 22 -4.50 -7.52 -6.36
C ALA A 22 -4.87 -8.92 -5.84
N GLY A 23 -5.68 -8.95 -4.79
CA GLY A 23 -6.30 -10.19 -4.32
C GLY A 23 -7.57 -10.50 -5.12
N SER A 24 -8.17 -11.66 -4.88
CA SER A 24 -9.39 -12.10 -5.58
C SER A 24 -10.61 -11.21 -5.37
N GLN A 25 -10.62 -10.37 -4.34
CA GLN A 25 -11.71 -9.45 -4.02
C GLN A 25 -11.28 -7.97 -4.15
N GLY A 26 -10.03 -7.71 -4.48
CA GLY A 26 -9.51 -6.36 -4.72
C GLY A 26 -8.19 -6.05 -4.02
N LEU A 27 -7.91 -4.76 -3.91
CA LEU A 27 -6.64 -4.23 -3.45
C LEU A 27 -6.82 -2.90 -2.71
N VAL A 28 -6.24 -2.79 -1.53
CA VAL A 28 -6.00 -1.50 -0.87
C VAL A 28 -4.60 -1.02 -1.24
N VAL A 29 -4.52 0.07 -2.00
CA VAL A 29 -3.26 0.70 -2.38
C VAL A 29 -3.04 1.94 -1.52
N VAL A 30 -1.88 2.04 -0.90
CA VAL A 30 -1.52 3.14 -0.02
C VAL A 30 -0.28 3.82 -0.56
N GLY A 31 -0.45 5.03 -1.07
CA GLY A 31 0.67 5.89 -1.44
C GLY A 31 1.30 6.49 -0.20
N VAL A 32 2.59 6.26 -0.01
CA VAL A 32 3.35 6.74 1.15
C VAL A 32 4.13 7.98 0.75
N GLY A 33 3.83 9.13 1.37
CA GLY A 33 4.61 10.35 1.16
C GLY A 33 6.09 10.17 1.51
N ARG A 34 6.96 10.98 0.91
CA ARG A 34 8.43 10.86 1.10
C ARG A 34 8.94 10.92 2.55
N GLY A 35 8.16 11.52 3.45
CA GLY A 35 8.43 11.61 4.89
C GLY A 35 7.68 10.57 5.73
N GLY A 36 7.02 9.61 5.08
CA GLY A 36 6.41 8.46 5.74
C GLY A 36 7.46 7.48 6.29
N GLU A 37 6.97 6.55 7.10
CA GLU A 37 7.76 5.50 7.76
C GLU A 37 8.46 4.58 6.73
N ARG A 38 9.50 3.87 7.18
CA ARG A 38 10.21 2.90 6.34
C ARG A 38 9.36 1.68 6.03
N GLY A 39 9.68 0.98 4.94
CA GLY A 39 8.92 -0.18 4.47
C GLY A 39 8.77 -1.26 5.54
N PHE A 40 9.87 -1.67 6.18
CA PHE A 40 9.79 -2.67 7.25
C PHE A 40 8.94 -2.21 8.44
N GLN A 41 8.85 -0.91 8.74
CA GLN A 41 8.01 -0.39 9.81
C GLN A 41 6.53 -0.52 9.43
N MET A 42 6.18 -0.20 8.17
CA MET A 42 4.82 -0.37 7.66
C MET A 42 4.42 -1.85 7.60
N VAL A 43 5.32 -2.73 7.12
CA VAL A 43 5.12 -4.19 7.12
C VAL A 43 4.97 -4.74 8.53
N HIS A 44 5.76 -4.24 9.48
CA HIS A 44 5.68 -4.69 10.85
C HIS A 44 4.35 -4.31 11.50
N ARG A 45 3.99 -3.03 11.40
CA ARG A 45 2.84 -2.42 12.06
C ARG A 45 1.50 -2.91 11.50
N PHE A 46 1.41 -3.13 10.20
CA PHE A 46 0.17 -3.55 9.53
C PHE A 46 0.18 -5.02 9.11
N HIS A 47 1.04 -5.85 9.72
CA HIS A 47 1.08 -7.28 9.43
C HIS A 47 -0.27 -7.95 9.66
N ASP A 48 -0.81 -7.84 10.88
CA ASP A 48 -2.06 -8.53 11.24
C ASP A 48 -3.25 -8.03 10.40
N ALA A 49 -3.29 -6.74 10.09
CA ALA A 49 -4.31 -6.17 9.21
C ALA A 49 -4.15 -6.67 7.77
N GLY A 50 -2.91 -6.77 7.28
CA GLY A 50 -2.59 -7.30 5.95
C GLY A 50 -2.96 -8.78 5.80
N GLU A 51 -2.64 -9.61 6.78
CA GLU A 51 -3.02 -11.03 6.80
C GLU A 51 -4.53 -11.21 6.88
N ARG A 52 -5.22 -10.42 7.72
CA ARG A 52 -6.69 -10.43 7.80
C ARG A 52 -7.37 -10.05 6.49
N LEU A 53 -6.89 -9.00 5.82
CA LEU A 53 -7.41 -8.59 4.52
C LEU A 53 -7.13 -9.66 3.46
N ALA A 54 -5.92 -10.22 3.45
CA ALA A 54 -5.55 -11.28 2.52
C ALA A 54 -6.41 -12.53 2.67
N ALA A 55 -6.76 -12.90 3.92
CA ALA A 55 -7.70 -13.98 4.21
C ALA A 55 -9.12 -13.69 3.67
N ALA A 56 -9.49 -12.42 3.52
CA ALA A 56 -10.73 -11.99 2.87
C ALA A 56 -10.58 -11.78 1.34
N GLY A 57 -9.43 -12.13 0.75
CA GLY A 57 -9.16 -11.96 -0.67
C GLY A 57 -8.81 -10.53 -1.08
N ILE A 58 -8.61 -9.60 -0.13
CA ILE A 58 -8.21 -8.22 -0.41
C ILE A 58 -6.73 -8.07 -0.05
N HIS A 59 -5.88 -7.69 -0.99
CA HIS A 59 -4.48 -7.45 -0.67
C HIS A 59 -4.26 -6.00 -0.18
N LEU A 60 -3.23 -5.78 0.64
CA LEU A 60 -2.79 -4.45 1.07
C LEU A 60 -1.39 -4.20 0.50
N ALA A 61 -1.20 -3.07 -0.18
CA ALA A 61 0.08 -2.68 -0.75
C ALA A 61 0.46 -1.23 -0.40
N PHE A 62 1.68 -1.06 0.11
CA PHE A 62 2.29 0.26 0.31
C PHE A 62 3.18 0.60 -0.89
N VAL A 63 2.86 1.70 -1.55
CA VAL A 63 3.57 2.22 -2.72
C VAL A 63 4.37 3.44 -2.31
N TYR A 64 5.68 3.36 -2.42
CA TYR A 64 6.60 4.45 -2.16
C TYR A 64 7.00 5.13 -3.47
N PRO A 65 7.19 6.46 -3.48
CA PRO A 65 7.74 7.14 -4.63
C PRO A 65 9.24 6.80 -4.78
N ARG A 66 9.76 6.94 -6.00
CA ARG A 66 11.16 6.63 -6.36
C ARG A 66 12.19 7.20 -5.38
N GLU A 67 12.01 8.42 -4.91
CA GLU A 67 12.92 9.11 -3.99
C GLU A 67 13.03 8.41 -2.63
N SER A 68 12.01 7.64 -2.27
CA SER A 68 11.95 6.84 -1.06
C SER A 68 12.39 5.38 -1.30
N ALA A 69 13.08 5.07 -2.40
CA ALA A 69 13.60 3.73 -2.69
C ALA A 69 14.38 3.12 -1.52
N ARG A 70 15.15 3.93 -0.78
CA ARG A 70 15.88 3.49 0.42
C ARG A 70 15.00 2.95 1.56
N HIS A 71 13.69 3.27 1.56
CA HIS A 71 12.73 2.76 2.54
C HIS A 71 12.16 1.40 2.13
N VAL A 72 12.23 1.05 0.84
CA VAL A 72 11.70 -0.22 0.30
C VAL A 72 12.83 -1.22 0.07
N MET A 73 13.97 -0.74 -0.41
CA MET A 73 15.09 -1.54 -0.90
C MET A 73 16.18 -1.76 0.16
N ASP A 74 16.01 -1.25 1.39
CA ASP A 74 16.97 -1.55 2.46
C ASP A 74 16.90 -3.05 2.84
N PRO A 75 18.01 -3.65 3.31
CA PRO A 75 18.06 -5.08 3.60
C PRO A 75 16.96 -5.57 4.56
N ILE A 76 16.53 -4.74 5.52
CA ILE A 76 15.50 -5.12 6.50
C ILE A 76 14.13 -5.16 5.82
N SER A 77 13.80 -4.16 5.01
CA SER A 77 12.55 -4.13 4.23
C SER A 77 12.48 -5.27 3.21
N VAL A 78 13.59 -5.57 2.53
CA VAL A 78 13.68 -6.72 1.60
C VAL A 78 13.46 -8.04 2.34
N ALA A 79 14.13 -8.25 3.47
CA ALA A 79 13.94 -9.45 4.27
C ALA A 79 12.49 -9.53 4.80
N SER A 80 11.95 -8.43 5.31
CA SER A 80 10.57 -8.37 5.83
C SER A 80 9.55 -8.75 4.77
N ALA A 81 9.66 -8.21 3.55
CA ALA A 81 8.75 -8.53 2.46
C ALA A 81 8.92 -9.95 1.89
N ARG A 82 10.09 -10.58 2.09
CA ARG A 82 10.31 -11.99 1.74
C ARG A 82 9.68 -12.93 2.77
N PHE A 83 9.84 -12.61 4.06
CA PHE A 83 9.30 -13.42 5.14
C PHE A 83 7.80 -13.19 5.38
N ARG A 84 7.31 -11.98 5.10
CA ARG A 84 5.91 -11.58 5.26
C ARG A 84 5.36 -11.27 3.89
N HIS A 85 4.39 -12.06 3.45
CA HIS A 85 3.74 -11.87 2.16
C HIS A 85 2.76 -10.70 2.18
N HIS A 86 2.16 -10.40 3.34
CA HIS A 86 1.28 -9.26 3.54
C HIS A 86 1.70 -8.42 4.76
N PRO A 87 1.62 -7.08 4.65
CA PRO A 87 1.29 -6.29 3.46
C PRO A 87 2.44 -6.23 2.44
N ARG A 88 2.12 -5.96 1.18
CA ARG A 88 3.10 -5.84 0.08
C ARG A 88 3.80 -4.48 0.12
N LEU A 89 5.08 -4.46 -0.21
CA LEU A 89 5.85 -3.23 -0.42
C LEU A 89 6.15 -3.07 -1.90
N LEU A 90 5.93 -1.86 -2.42
CA LEU A 90 6.10 -1.52 -3.82
C LEU A 90 6.81 -0.17 -3.94
N LEU A 91 7.61 -0.04 -4.99
CA LEU A 91 8.28 1.21 -5.37
C LEU A 91 7.73 1.67 -6.73
N ASP A 92 7.17 2.87 -6.76
CA ASP A 92 6.74 3.56 -7.97
C ASP A 92 7.95 4.28 -8.58
N VAL A 93 8.59 3.61 -9.55
CA VAL A 93 9.81 4.10 -10.20
C VAL A 93 9.49 5.21 -11.20
N ASP A 94 8.33 5.12 -11.84
CA ASP A 94 7.90 6.05 -12.88
C ASP A 94 7.17 7.27 -12.31
N GLY A 95 6.70 7.19 -11.05
CA GLY A 95 5.99 8.26 -10.37
C GLY A 95 4.55 8.44 -10.86
N CYS A 96 4.02 7.46 -11.59
CA CYS A 96 2.72 7.54 -12.24
C CYS A 96 1.58 7.05 -11.33
N CYS A 97 1.85 6.11 -10.41
CA CYS A 97 0.82 5.43 -9.63
C CYS A 97 -0.04 6.44 -8.85
N PHE A 98 0.61 7.44 -8.26
CA PHE A 98 -0.05 8.64 -7.73
C PHE A 98 0.36 9.85 -8.57
N ALA A 99 -0.32 10.11 -9.68
CA ALA A 99 0.08 11.10 -10.70
C ALA A 99 0.32 12.55 -10.20
N GLN A 100 -0.14 12.92 -9.00
CA GLN A 100 0.15 14.23 -8.37
C GLN A 100 1.21 14.15 -7.26
N GLY A 101 1.82 12.98 -7.09
CA GLY A 101 2.57 12.58 -5.92
C GLY A 101 1.68 12.44 -4.67
N VAL A 102 2.27 11.91 -3.61
CA VAL A 102 1.69 11.97 -2.27
C VAL A 102 2.47 13.01 -1.48
N SER A 103 1.74 13.93 -0.83
CA SER A 103 2.36 14.95 0.02
C SER A 103 3.28 14.29 1.05
N PRO A 104 4.44 14.88 1.38
CA PRO A 104 5.47 14.21 2.18
C PRO A 104 5.01 13.60 3.50
N ARG A 105 3.95 14.14 4.10
CA ARG A 105 3.44 13.72 5.42
C ARG A 105 2.06 13.09 5.35
N LEU A 106 1.62 12.68 4.15
CA LEU A 106 0.34 12.02 3.97
C LEU A 106 0.54 10.54 3.63
N LEU A 107 -0.39 9.72 4.09
CA LEU A 107 -0.74 8.46 3.45
C LEU A 107 -1.98 8.69 2.61
N LYS A 108 -1.99 8.15 1.41
CA LYS A 108 -3.14 8.19 0.52
C LYS A 108 -3.62 6.78 0.24
N ALA A 109 -4.65 6.34 0.94
CA ALA A 109 -5.24 5.02 0.79
C ALA A 109 -6.38 5.06 -0.24
N VAL A 110 -6.41 4.07 -1.11
CA VAL A 110 -7.46 3.85 -2.11
C VAL A 110 -7.85 2.38 -2.05
N TYR A 111 -9.13 2.10 -1.86
CA TYR A 111 -9.67 0.76 -1.98
C TYR A 111 -10.20 0.54 -3.40
N LEU A 112 -9.65 -0.46 -4.06
CA LEU A 112 -10.03 -0.94 -5.38
C LEU A 112 -10.75 -2.28 -5.20
N GLY A 113 -11.94 -2.42 -5.77
CA GLY A 113 -12.68 -3.69 -5.77
C GLY A 113 -12.08 -4.72 -6.74
N GLU A 114 -12.77 -5.84 -6.93
CA GLU A 114 -12.37 -6.91 -7.85
C GLU A 114 -12.16 -6.41 -9.29
N GLU A 115 -13.05 -5.55 -9.79
CA GLU A 115 -12.91 -4.92 -11.12
C GLU A 115 -11.88 -3.77 -11.14
N MET A 116 -11.09 -3.62 -10.07
CA MET A 116 -10.11 -2.55 -9.85
C MET A 116 -10.69 -1.13 -9.95
N LYS A 117 -12.01 -1.00 -9.82
CA LYS A 117 -12.68 0.29 -9.68
C LYS A 117 -12.52 0.81 -8.26
N ARG A 118 -12.29 2.11 -8.13
CA ARG A 118 -12.21 2.77 -6.82
C ARG A 118 -13.55 2.71 -6.10
N LEU A 119 -13.57 2.08 -4.93
CA LEU A 119 -14.72 1.98 -4.05
C LEU A 119 -14.65 3.00 -2.89
N ALA A 120 -13.45 3.24 -2.36
CA ALA A 120 -13.24 4.21 -1.29
C ALA A 120 -11.84 4.85 -1.36
N GLY A 121 -11.61 5.88 -0.56
CA GLY A 121 -10.26 6.37 -0.30
C GLY A 121 -10.21 7.30 0.91
N LEU A 122 -9.01 7.46 1.45
CA LEU A 122 -8.73 8.19 2.67
C LEU A 122 -7.34 8.82 2.57
N ASP A 123 -7.22 10.11 2.91
CA ASP A 123 -5.95 10.82 3.04
C ASP A 123 -5.67 11.02 4.54
N ILE A 124 -4.51 10.59 5.04
CA ILE A 124 -4.18 10.55 6.48
C ILE A 124 -2.89 11.34 6.73
N ASP A 125 -2.90 12.30 7.67
CA ASP A 125 -1.68 13.00 8.11
C ASP A 125 -0.92 12.18 9.16
N VAL A 126 0.28 11.71 8.81
CA VAL A 126 1.12 10.88 9.69
C VAL A 126 1.64 11.62 10.92
N ARG A 127 1.48 12.95 11.01
CA ARG A 127 1.78 13.72 12.22
C ARG A 127 0.69 13.61 13.28
N ASN A 128 -0.51 13.21 12.90
CA ASN A 128 -1.59 13.00 13.85
C ASN A 128 -1.24 11.79 14.71
N ALA A 129 -1.18 11.93 16.04
CA ALA A 129 -0.89 10.80 16.93
C ALA A 129 -1.89 9.63 16.77
N ALA A 130 -3.10 9.89 16.26
CA ALA A 130 -4.12 8.89 16.00
C ALA A 130 -4.09 8.29 14.58
N TRP A 131 -3.14 8.68 13.72
CA TRP A 131 -3.13 8.28 12.29
C TRP A 131 -3.22 6.77 12.09
N GLU A 132 -2.55 6.01 12.96
CA GLU A 132 -2.51 4.56 12.88
C GLU A 132 -3.88 3.95 13.16
N MET A 133 -4.57 4.43 14.19
CA MET A 133 -5.93 3.96 14.53
C MET A 133 -6.92 4.32 13.42
N GLU A 134 -6.82 5.52 12.87
CA GLU A 134 -7.65 5.97 11.75
C GLU A 134 -7.43 5.09 10.51
N PHE A 135 -6.18 4.76 10.20
CA PHE A 135 -5.87 3.90 9.08
C PHE A 135 -6.36 2.45 9.31
N GLN A 136 -6.19 1.91 10.51
CA GLN A 136 -6.73 0.58 10.84
C GLN A 136 -8.25 0.54 10.74
N ALA A 137 -8.96 1.59 11.16
CA ALA A 137 -10.41 1.68 11.02
C ALA A 137 -10.83 1.64 9.54
N PHE A 138 -10.12 2.34 8.67
CA PHE A 138 -10.35 2.27 7.22
C PHE A 138 -10.14 0.86 6.66
N LEU A 139 -9.06 0.18 7.04
CA LEU A 139 -8.78 -1.19 6.60
C LEU A 139 -9.88 -2.16 7.06
N MET A 140 -10.36 -2.02 8.29
CA MET A 140 -11.48 -2.82 8.79
C MET A 140 -12.78 -2.54 8.03
N ALA A 141 -13.05 -1.29 7.67
CA ALA A 141 -14.22 -0.94 6.87
C ALA A 141 -14.16 -1.55 5.45
N CYS A 142 -12.97 -1.61 4.83
CA CYS A 142 -12.79 -2.25 3.53
C CYS A 142 -13.13 -3.75 3.57
N GLN A 143 -12.79 -4.43 4.67
CA GLN A 143 -13.11 -5.84 4.87
C GLN A 143 -14.62 -6.10 4.98
N LEU A 144 -15.38 -5.14 5.53
CA LEU A 144 -16.83 -5.27 5.76
C LEU A 144 -17.68 -4.78 4.60
N ALA A 145 -17.09 -4.08 3.63
CA ALA A 145 -17.80 -3.62 2.45
C ALA A 145 -18.19 -4.84 1.60
N PRO A 146 -19.50 -5.05 1.32
CA PRO A 146 -19.91 -6.17 0.49
C PRO A 146 -19.31 -6.03 -0.91
N SER A 147 -18.80 -7.14 -1.45
CA SER A 147 -18.44 -7.28 -2.85
C SER A 147 -19.71 -7.05 -3.67
N HIS A 148 -19.81 -5.91 -4.35
CA HIS A 148 -20.96 -5.50 -5.15
C HIS A 148 -20.84 -6.01 -6.59
#